data_AF-A0A402CQ89-F1
#
_entry.id   AF-A0A402CQ89-F1
#
_cell.length_a   1.000
_cell.length_b   1.000
_cell.length_c   1.000
_cell.angle_alpha   90.00
_cell.angle_beta   90.00
_cell.angle_gamma   90.00
#
_symmetry.space_group_name_H-M   'P 1'
#
loop_
_entity.id
_entity.type
_entity.pdbx_description
1 polymer ?
#
loop_
_entity_poly.entity_id
_entity_poly.type
_entity_poly.pdbx_seq_one_letter_code
_entity_poly.pdbx_strand_id
1 'polypeptide(L)'
;MSFANEFSQRFKTGDDPHALAADFIDWWYDPFVLLPEHGNTEDEITATEGDLGFRLPETLRRWYALCGRRLEIVSHQDIFLELHELTPPVPPTELFVFHAENQGVAYWGARTEDLARPNPPVYVYERTRLMERDNVSTTNFLLTTLVYEAAFRARSDEDARQLGQIFSALQDANPQASSIWPRRIIGLAPLDHEGDFD
;
A
#
# COMPACT_ATOMS: atom_id res chain seq x y z
N MET A 1 -15.38 -0.81 21.70
CA MET A 1 -14.92 0.13 20.64
C MET A 1 -14.74 -0.71 19.39
N SER A 2 -15.16 -0.26 18.19
CA SER A 2 -14.94 -1.05 16.97
C SER A 2 -13.45 -1.06 16.60
N PHE A 3 -13.00 -2.08 15.89
CA PHE A 3 -11.62 -2.17 15.40
C PHE A 3 -11.21 -0.93 14.61
N ALA A 4 -12.08 -0.48 13.69
CA ALA A 4 -11.84 0.72 12.89
C ALA A 4 -11.60 1.99 13.74
N ASN A 5 -12.30 2.14 14.87
CA ASN A 5 -12.09 3.28 15.77
C ASN A 5 -10.72 3.17 16.45
N GLU A 6 -10.38 2.00 16.96
CA GLU A 6 -9.09 1.76 17.64
C GLU A 6 -7.91 1.95 16.69
N PHE A 7 -7.95 1.32 15.52
CA PHE A 7 -6.94 1.48 14.46
C PHE A 7 -6.75 2.97 14.11
N SER A 8 -7.85 3.68 13.84
CA SER A 8 -7.80 5.09 13.44
C SER A 8 -7.19 5.97 14.54
N GLN A 9 -7.48 5.69 15.80
CA GLN A 9 -6.89 6.43 16.92
C GLN A 9 -5.39 6.14 17.05
N ARG A 10 -5.00 4.86 17.03
CA ARG A 10 -3.59 4.44 17.12
C ARG A 10 -2.75 5.02 15.98
N PHE A 11 -3.27 4.99 14.75
CA PHE A 11 -2.66 5.66 13.60
C PHE A 11 -2.47 7.16 13.84
N LYS A 12 -3.52 7.86 14.30
CA LYS A 12 -3.47 9.31 14.58
C LYS A 12 -2.51 9.68 15.72
N THR A 13 -2.34 8.78 16.70
CA THR A 13 -1.39 8.98 17.81
C THR A 13 0.04 8.58 17.48
N GLY A 14 0.31 8.10 16.26
CA GLY A 14 1.65 7.76 15.78
C GLY A 14 2.15 6.41 16.29
N ASP A 15 1.26 5.42 16.41
CA ASP A 15 1.66 4.04 16.71
C ASP A 15 2.50 3.43 15.56
N ASP A 16 3.19 2.32 15.84
CA ASP A 16 4.05 1.67 14.85
C ASP A 16 3.22 1.19 13.65
N PRO A 17 3.52 1.67 12.43
CA PRO A 17 2.70 1.35 11.25
C PRO A 17 2.73 -0.12 10.85
N HIS A 18 3.82 -0.84 11.13
CA HIS A 18 3.89 -2.28 10.85
C HIS A 18 3.07 -3.08 11.86
N ALA A 19 3.03 -2.66 13.14
CA ALA A 19 2.09 -3.21 14.11
C ALA A 19 0.63 -2.97 13.70
N LEU A 20 0.30 -1.74 13.26
CA LEU A 20 -1.02 -1.43 12.72
C LEU A 20 -1.40 -2.33 11.53
N ALA A 21 -0.46 -2.54 10.60
CA ALA A 21 -0.67 -3.43 9.46
C ALA A 21 -0.89 -4.89 9.89
N ALA A 22 -0.09 -5.39 10.83
CA ALA A 22 -0.23 -6.74 11.36
C ALA A 22 -1.60 -6.93 12.04
N ASP A 23 -2.01 -5.98 12.89
CA ASP A 23 -3.30 -6.01 13.57
C ASP A 23 -4.47 -5.94 12.59
N PHE A 24 -4.35 -5.13 11.52
CA PHE A 24 -5.34 -5.07 10.46
C PHE A 24 -5.45 -6.39 9.71
N ILE A 25 -4.32 -7.00 9.36
CA ILE A 25 -4.28 -8.27 8.63
C ILE A 25 -4.94 -9.38 9.46
N ASP A 26 -4.58 -9.49 10.74
CA ASP A 26 -5.15 -10.46 11.67
C ASP A 26 -6.68 -10.29 11.80
N TRP A 27 -7.13 -9.03 11.97
CA TRP A 27 -8.54 -8.69 12.08
C TRP A 27 -9.35 -8.98 10.80
N TRP A 28 -8.85 -8.59 9.63
CA TRP A 28 -9.64 -8.63 8.39
C TRP A 28 -9.66 -10.01 7.72
N TYR A 29 -8.50 -10.67 7.73
CA TYR A 29 -8.31 -11.92 7.00
C TYR A 29 -8.63 -13.16 7.86
N ASP A 30 -8.93 -13.03 9.16
CA ASP A 30 -9.50 -14.01 10.11
C ASP A 30 -8.83 -15.41 10.18
N PRO A 31 -8.41 -15.82 11.39
CA PRO A 31 -7.10 -15.46 11.90
C PRO A 31 -6.02 -16.05 10.98
N PHE A 32 -5.55 -15.24 10.03
CA PHE A 32 -4.30 -15.52 9.35
C PHE A 32 -3.16 -15.08 10.26
N VAL A 33 -2.61 -16.02 11.03
CA VAL A 33 -1.36 -15.76 11.75
C VAL A 33 -0.31 -15.40 10.69
N LEU A 34 0.20 -14.16 10.76
CA LEU A 34 1.38 -13.79 9.99
C LEU A 34 2.57 -14.57 10.54
N LEU A 35 2.94 -15.63 9.82
CA LEU A 35 4.11 -16.43 10.11
C LEU A 35 5.33 -15.83 9.40
N PRO A 36 6.56 -16.04 9.91
CA PRO A 36 7.77 -15.49 9.29
C PRO A 36 7.92 -15.82 7.79
N GLU A 37 7.44 -16.97 7.34
CA GLU A 37 7.45 -17.38 5.93
C GLU A 37 6.56 -16.53 5.01
N HIS A 38 5.64 -15.73 5.56
CA HIS A 38 4.77 -14.83 4.81
C HIS A 38 5.48 -13.54 4.38
N GLY A 39 6.60 -13.21 5.01
CA GLY A 39 7.47 -12.12 4.60
C GLY A 39 8.73 -12.62 3.90
N ASN A 40 9.46 -11.72 3.25
CA ASN A 40 10.80 -11.98 2.76
C ASN A 40 11.80 -12.01 3.93
N THR A 41 12.81 -12.87 3.80
CA THR A 41 13.89 -12.96 4.78
C THR A 41 14.86 -11.79 4.64
N GLU A 42 15.59 -11.49 5.71
CA GLU A 42 16.62 -10.45 5.69
C GLU A 42 17.70 -10.70 4.63
N ASP A 43 18.05 -11.97 4.38
CA ASP A 43 19.03 -12.36 3.36
C ASP A 43 18.53 -12.07 1.95
N GLU A 44 17.27 -12.36 1.64
CA GLU A 44 16.67 -12.04 0.34
C GLU A 44 16.58 -10.53 0.12
N ILE A 45 16.13 -9.79 1.14
CA ILE A 45 16.03 -8.34 1.07
C ILE A 45 17.42 -7.74 0.84
N THR A 46 18.44 -8.18 1.57
CA THR A 46 19.81 -7.69 1.40
C THR A 46 20.45 -8.12 0.08
N ALA A 47 20.11 -9.29 -0.45
CA ALA A 47 20.52 -9.68 -1.80
C ALA A 47 19.93 -8.72 -2.84
N THR A 48 18.62 -8.43 -2.75
CA THR A 48 17.95 -7.47 -3.64
C THR A 48 18.53 -6.06 -3.50
N GLU A 49 18.84 -5.59 -2.30
CA GLU A 49 19.55 -4.31 -2.10
C GLU A 49 20.92 -4.29 -2.79
N GLY A 50 21.63 -5.42 -2.79
CA GLY A 50 22.90 -5.59 -3.49
C GLY A 50 22.75 -5.46 -5.00
N ASP A 51 21.72 -6.09 -5.57
CA ASP A 51 21.41 -6.03 -7.00
C ASP A 51 20.91 -4.63 -7.43
N LEU A 52 20.14 -3.96 -6.57
CA LEU A 52 19.66 -2.60 -6.79
C LEU A 52 20.78 -1.55 -6.66
N GLY A 53 21.84 -1.86 -5.93
CA GLY A 53 22.94 -0.94 -5.64
C GLY A 53 22.64 0.11 -4.55
N PHE A 54 21.54 -0.05 -3.81
CA PHE A 54 21.17 0.81 -2.68
C PHE A 54 20.32 0.04 -1.66
N ARG A 55 20.29 0.51 -0.41
CA ARG A 55 19.40 -0.04 0.62
C ARG A 55 17.97 0.42 0.42
N LEU A 56 17.01 -0.49 0.59
CA LEU A 56 15.60 -0.13 0.57
C LEU A 56 15.30 0.84 1.74
N PRO A 57 14.36 1.77 1.56
CA PRO A 57 13.78 2.50 2.69
C PRO A 57 13.31 1.54 3.79
N GLU A 58 13.62 1.87 5.05
CA GLU A 58 13.31 1.02 6.22
C GLU A 58 11.84 0.59 6.26
N THR A 59 10.91 1.49 5.90
CA THR A 59 9.49 1.16 5.84
C THR A 59 9.19 0.04 4.85
N LEU A 60 9.79 0.07 3.65
CA LEU A 60 9.63 -0.98 2.63
C LEU A 60 10.29 -2.27 3.08
N ARG A 61 11.50 -2.18 3.66
CA ARG A 61 12.24 -3.32 4.21
C ARG A 61 11.38 -4.13 5.19
N ARG A 62 10.82 -3.43 6.19
CA ARG A 62 9.92 -4.00 7.19
C ARG A 62 8.60 -4.49 6.60
N TRP A 63 8.11 -3.89 5.51
CA TRP A 63 6.88 -4.33 4.85
C TRP A 63 7.08 -5.64 4.08
N TYR A 64 8.15 -5.75 3.29
CA TYR A 64 8.54 -7.01 2.65
C TYR A 64 8.76 -8.10 3.69
N ALA A 65 9.42 -7.79 4.81
CA ALA A 65 9.62 -8.73 5.91
C ALA A 65 8.32 -9.13 6.65
N LEU A 66 7.26 -8.32 6.60
CA LEU A 66 5.99 -8.62 7.25
C LEU A 66 5.09 -9.50 6.36
N CYS A 67 4.92 -9.11 5.10
CA CYS A 67 3.92 -9.72 4.21
C CYS A 67 4.30 -9.70 2.73
N GLY A 68 5.58 -9.49 2.37
CA GLY A 68 6.03 -9.36 0.98
C GLY A 68 5.75 -10.57 0.09
N ARG A 69 5.43 -11.74 0.64
CA ARG A 69 5.04 -12.95 -0.11
C ARG A 69 3.52 -13.19 -0.13
N ARG A 70 2.72 -12.35 0.51
CA ARG A 70 1.26 -12.48 0.62
C ARG A 70 0.56 -11.62 -0.42
N LEU A 71 0.85 -11.86 -1.70
CA LEU A 71 0.31 -11.06 -2.80
C LEU A 71 -1.22 -11.07 -2.83
N GLU A 72 -1.87 -12.11 -2.33
CA GLU A 72 -3.33 -12.13 -2.22
C GLU A 72 -3.88 -11.10 -1.22
N ILE A 73 -3.07 -10.60 -0.28
CA ILE A 73 -3.40 -9.53 0.67
C ILE A 73 -3.08 -8.15 0.08
N VAL A 74 -1.93 -8.01 -0.59
CA VAL A 74 -1.37 -6.71 -0.99
C VAL A 74 -1.47 -6.42 -2.49
N SER A 75 -2.04 -7.33 -3.29
CA SER A 75 -2.01 -7.23 -4.76
C SER A 75 -3.24 -7.86 -5.45
N HIS A 76 -4.44 -7.41 -5.11
CA HIS A 76 -5.66 -7.95 -5.72
C HIS A 76 -6.21 -7.09 -6.86
N GLN A 77 -6.23 -5.78 -6.67
CA GLN A 77 -6.57 -4.81 -7.71
C GLN A 77 -5.33 -4.20 -8.33
N ASP A 78 -4.39 -3.78 -7.50
CA ASP A 78 -3.08 -3.31 -7.94
C ASP A 78 -2.01 -4.38 -7.67
N ILE A 79 -0.78 -4.13 -8.10
CA ILE A 79 0.36 -5.04 -8.02
C ILE A 79 1.39 -4.42 -7.08
N PHE A 80 1.65 -5.07 -5.95
CA PHE A 80 2.82 -4.81 -5.13
C PHE A 80 3.96 -5.66 -5.67
N LEU A 81 5.02 -5.01 -6.13
CA LEU A 81 6.10 -5.70 -6.84
C LEU A 81 6.85 -6.62 -5.87
N GLU A 82 7.07 -7.86 -6.29
CA GLU A 82 7.95 -8.77 -5.58
C GLU A 82 9.40 -8.29 -5.64
N LEU A 83 10.24 -8.76 -4.71
CA LEU A 83 11.65 -8.35 -4.65
C LEU A 83 12.41 -8.55 -5.97
N HIS A 84 12.09 -9.61 -6.72
CA HIS A 84 12.75 -9.92 -7.99
C HIS A 84 12.29 -9.05 -9.17
N GLU A 85 11.19 -8.30 -9.00
CA GLU A 85 10.63 -7.38 -9.99
C GLU A 85 11.11 -5.94 -9.77
N LEU A 86 11.70 -5.65 -8.62
CA LEU A 86 12.26 -4.34 -8.30
C LEU A 86 13.44 -4.02 -9.21
N THR A 87 13.42 -2.81 -9.78
CA THR A 87 14.50 -2.31 -10.63
C THR A 87 15.00 -0.97 -10.09
N PRO A 88 16.29 -0.62 -10.30
CA PRO A 88 16.79 0.70 -9.95
C PRO A 88 16.01 1.80 -10.68
N PRO A 89 15.88 3.01 -10.10
CA PRO A 89 15.33 4.15 -10.81
C PRO A 89 16.04 4.39 -12.14
N VAL A 90 15.27 4.54 -13.21
CA VAL A 90 15.79 4.82 -14.56
C VAL A 90 15.29 6.17 -15.08
N PRO A 91 16.11 6.92 -15.84
CA PRO A 91 15.64 8.10 -16.56
C PRO A 91 14.53 7.74 -17.58
N PRO A 92 13.57 8.65 -17.84
CA PRO A 92 13.49 10.01 -17.31
C PRO A 92 12.67 10.15 -16.02
N THR A 93 12.08 9.07 -15.49
CA THR A 93 11.21 9.14 -14.31
C THR A 93 12.01 9.24 -13.01
N GLU A 94 13.19 8.60 -12.93
CA GLU A 94 14.02 8.57 -11.71
C GLU A 94 13.22 8.13 -10.47
N LEU A 95 12.21 7.29 -10.70
CA LEU A 95 11.28 6.74 -9.71
C LEU A 95 11.67 5.29 -9.40
N PHE A 96 11.89 4.98 -8.14
CA PHE A 96 11.99 3.61 -7.65
C PHE A 96 10.58 3.06 -7.46
N VAL A 97 10.10 2.28 -8.42
CA VAL A 97 8.74 1.72 -8.41
C VAL A 97 8.71 0.47 -7.54
N PHE A 98 7.72 0.40 -6.65
CA PHE A 98 7.43 -0.79 -5.83
C PHE A 98 5.95 -1.19 -5.87
N HIS A 99 5.10 -0.41 -6.54
CA HIS A 99 3.70 -0.69 -6.70
C HIS A 99 3.22 -0.20 -8.07
N ALA A 100 2.36 -0.96 -8.72
CA ALA A 100 1.86 -0.67 -10.06
C ALA A 100 0.37 -0.95 -10.15
N GLU A 101 -0.35 -0.19 -10.95
CA GLU A 101 -1.73 -0.49 -11.26
C GLU A 101 -1.77 -1.70 -12.21
N ASN A 102 -2.75 -2.58 -12.06
CA ASN A 102 -2.78 -3.89 -12.75
C ASN A 102 -2.87 -3.77 -14.29
N GLN A 103 -3.41 -2.69 -14.85
CA GLN A 103 -3.37 -2.40 -16.30
C GLN A 103 -2.09 -1.66 -16.72
N GLY A 104 -1.16 -1.44 -15.79
CA GLY A 104 0.12 -0.78 -16.00
C GLY A 104 0.00 0.68 -16.39
N VAL A 105 -1.11 1.35 -16.02
CA VAL A 105 -1.37 2.77 -16.38
C VAL A 105 -0.73 3.73 -15.39
N ALA A 106 -0.64 3.34 -14.12
CA ALA A 106 -0.04 4.11 -13.04
C ALA A 106 1.04 3.29 -12.30
N TYR A 107 2.09 3.95 -11.85
CA TYR A 107 3.19 3.37 -11.09
C TYR A 107 3.46 4.24 -9.88
N TRP A 108 3.65 3.63 -8.72
CA TRP A 108 3.95 4.32 -7.48
C TRP A 108 5.32 3.93 -6.95
N GLY A 109 6.02 4.94 -6.46
CA GLY A 109 7.40 4.77 -6.05
C GLY A 109 7.94 5.93 -5.23
N ALA A 110 9.18 5.78 -4.78
CA ALA A 110 9.93 6.86 -4.15
C ALA A 110 10.90 7.48 -5.18
N ARG A 111 11.05 8.81 -5.14
CA ARG A 111 12.07 9.47 -5.97
C ARG A 111 13.46 9.05 -5.54
N THR A 112 14.37 8.98 -6.50
CA THR A 112 15.79 8.66 -6.24
C THR A 112 16.40 9.52 -5.12
N GLU A 113 16.10 10.83 -5.11
CA GLU A 113 16.59 11.78 -4.10
C GLU A 113 16.06 11.53 -2.68
N ASP A 114 14.93 10.83 -2.55
CA ASP A 114 14.28 10.56 -1.27
C ASP A 114 14.61 9.16 -0.72
N LEU A 115 15.26 8.28 -1.50
CA LEU A 115 15.52 6.88 -1.10
C LEU A 115 16.36 6.74 0.17
N ALA A 116 17.17 7.73 0.52
CA ALA A 116 17.93 7.74 1.76
C ALA A 116 17.05 7.95 3.01
N ARG A 117 15.79 8.37 2.84
CA ARG A 117 14.84 8.53 3.95
C ARG A 117 14.31 7.16 4.35
N PRO A 118 14.15 6.88 5.66
CA PRO A 118 13.58 5.61 6.09
C PRO A 118 12.12 5.43 5.65
N ASN A 119 11.38 6.54 5.49
CA ASN A 119 9.97 6.56 5.13
C ASN A 119 9.70 7.67 4.09
N PRO A 120 10.14 7.50 2.83
CA PRO A 120 10.06 8.55 1.83
C PRO A 120 8.60 8.83 1.41
N PRO A 121 8.29 10.01 0.88
CA PRO A 121 7.04 10.26 0.18
C PRO A 121 6.90 9.32 -1.03
N VAL A 122 5.66 9.04 -1.40
CA VAL A 122 5.34 8.24 -2.60
C VAL A 122 4.81 9.15 -3.69
N TYR A 123 5.30 8.94 -4.89
CA TYR A 123 4.92 9.64 -6.10
C TYR A 123 4.26 8.67 -7.05
N VAL A 124 3.33 9.18 -7.84
CA VAL A 124 2.69 8.46 -8.92
C VAL A 124 3.21 8.96 -10.26
N TYR A 125 3.45 8.01 -11.16
CA TYR A 125 3.74 8.26 -12.56
C TYR A 125 2.66 7.60 -13.41
N GLU A 126 1.92 8.41 -14.16
CA GLU A 126 1.03 7.96 -15.22
C GLU A 126 1.65 8.34 -16.56
N ARG A 127 1.58 7.48 -17.58
CA ARG A 127 2.21 7.70 -18.90
C ARG A 127 1.93 9.08 -19.52
N THR A 128 0.81 9.70 -19.17
CA THR A 128 0.34 10.99 -19.71
C THR A 128 0.43 12.15 -18.72
N ARG A 129 0.83 11.93 -17.46
CA ARG A 129 0.93 12.98 -16.43
C ARG A 129 2.35 13.12 -15.90
N LEU A 130 2.65 14.33 -15.41
CA LEU A 130 3.88 14.57 -14.67
C LEU A 130 3.84 13.78 -13.36
N MET A 131 5.02 13.46 -12.84
CA MET A 131 5.13 12.81 -11.53
C MET A 131 4.61 13.73 -10.44
N GLU A 132 3.53 13.32 -9.80
CA GLU A 132 2.90 14.04 -8.70
C GLU A 132 3.07 13.26 -7.41
N ARG A 133 3.09 13.98 -6.29
CA ARG A 133 3.14 13.32 -5.00
C ARG A 133 1.77 12.73 -4.70
N ASP A 134 1.74 11.45 -4.40
CA ASP A 134 0.51 10.73 -4.08
C ASP A 134 0.35 10.53 -2.57
N ASN A 135 1.43 10.17 -1.86
CA ASN A 135 1.39 10.04 -0.42
C ASN A 135 2.53 10.79 0.27
N VAL A 136 2.21 11.38 1.41
CA VAL A 136 3.19 12.05 2.28
C VAL A 136 4.28 11.11 2.80
N SER A 137 4.02 9.80 2.85
CA SER A 137 4.97 8.77 3.26
C SER A 137 4.63 7.39 2.68
N THR A 138 5.64 6.52 2.60
CA THR A 138 5.50 5.11 2.19
C THR A 138 4.61 4.35 3.16
N THR A 139 4.71 4.64 4.46
CA THR A 139 3.81 4.08 5.48
C THR A 139 2.35 4.39 5.17
N ASN A 140 2.02 5.66 4.91
CA ASN A 140 0.65 6.05 4.63
C ASN A 140 0.15 5.36 3.37
N PHE A 141 1.01 5.27 2.35
CA PHE A 141 0.72 4.56 1.10
C PHE A 141 0.38 3.10 1.34
N LEU A 142 1.26 2.34 2.00
CA LEU A 142 1.11 0.90 2.20
C LEU A 142 -0.11 0.55 3.08
N LEU A 143 -0.42 1.36 4.09
CA LEU A 143 -1.66 1.19 4.86
C LEU A 143 -2.90 1.54 4.03
N THR A 144 -2.81 2.58 3.20
CA THR A 144 -3.92 2.98 2.31
C THR A 144 -4.20 1.89 1.29
N THR A 145 -3.17 1.33 0.66
CA THR A 145 -3.30 0.23 -0.31
C THR A 145 -3.83 -1.02 0.36
N LEU A 146 -3.32 -1.39 1.54
CA LEU A 146 -3.82 -2.55 2.27
C LEU A 146 -5.34 -2.47 2.54
N VAL A 147 -5.83 -1.30 2.96
CA VAL A 147 -7.26 -1.08 3.20
C VAL A 147 -8.06 -1.01 1.90
N TYR A 148 -7.47 -0.41 0.85
CA TYR A 148 -8.04 -0.37 -0.49
C TYR A 148 -8.27 -1.78 -1.05
N GLU A 149 -7.25 -2.64 -1.01
CA GLU A 149 -7.30 -4.03 -1.46
C GLU A 149 -8.29 -4.88 -0.67
N ALA A 150 -8.43 -4.60 0.63
CA ALA A 150 -9.44 -5.23 1.49
C ALA A 150 -10.86 -4.81 1.11
N ALA A 151 -11.09 -3.56 0.69
CA ALA A 151 -12.42 -3.03 0.39
C ALA A 151 -13.11 -3.75 -0.78
N PHE A 152 -12.34 -4.23 -1.77
CA PHE A 152 -12.87 -5.05 -2.86
C PHE A 152 -13.40 -6.42 -2.41
N ARG A 153 -13.11 -6.81 -1.17
CA ARG A 153 -13.52 -8.08 -0.57
C ARG A 153 -14.47 -7.89 0.60
N ALA A 154 -15.05 -6.71 0.77
CA ALA A 154 -16.03 -6.49 1.83
C ALA A 154 -17.21 -7.46 1.68
N ARG A 155 -17.54 -8.16 2.78
CA ARG A 155 -18.57 -9.22 2.78
C ARG A 155 -19.92 -8.72 3.28
N SER A 156 -19.96 -7.50 3.81
CA SER A 156 -21.14 -6.87 4.39
C SER A 156 -21.04 -5.34 4.36
N ASP A 157 -22.18 -4.67 4.58
CA ASP A 157 -22.20 -3.21 4.76
C ASP A 157 -21.38 -2.76 5.97
N GLU A 158 -21.31 -3.59 7.01
CA GLU A 158 -20.54 -3.29 8.21
C GLU A 158 -19.02 -3.38 7.95
N ASP A 159 -18.59 -4.37 7.18
CA ASP A 159 -17.22 -4.50 6.68
C ASP A 159 -16.83 -3.25 5.88
N ALA A 160 -17.66 -2.90 4.90
CA ALA A 160 -17.53 -1.70 4.09
C ALA A 160 -17.42 -0.42 4.92
N ARG A 161 -18.29 -0.27 5.93
CA ARG A 161 -18.31 0.90 6.83
C ARG A 161 -17.03 0.98 7.67
N GLN A 162 -16.54 -0.14 8.19
CA GLN A 162 -15.31 -0.17 8.99
C GLN A 162 -14.07 0.14 8.15
N LEU A 163 -13.96 -0.44 6.96
CA LEU A 163 -12.87 -0.14 6.02
C LEU A 163 -12.90 1.31 5.55
N GLY A 164 -14.08 1.84 5.19
CA GLY A 164 -14.25 3.24 4.80
C GLY A 164 -13.84 4.21 5.92
N GLN A 165 -14.13 3.87 7.18
CA GLN A 165 -13.69 4.66 8.33
C GLN A 165 -12.16 4.68 8.46
N ILE A 166 -11.50 3.53 8.35
CA ILE A 166 -10.03 3.45 8.41
C ILE A 166 -9.42 4.22 7.23
N PHE A 167 -9.94 4.01 6.02
CA PHE A 167 -9.47 4.68 4.81
C PHE A 167 -9.58 6.21 4.94
N SER A 168 -10.70 6.72 5.45
CA SER A 168 -10.85 8.16 5.71
C SER A 168 -9.80 8.68 6.68
N ALA A 169 -9.45 7.92 7.73
CA ALA A 169 -8.43 8.33 8.70
C ALA A 169 -7.03 8.44 8.05
N LEU A 170 -6.71 7.52 7.14
CA LEU A 170 -5.46 7.51 6.37
C LEU A 170 -5.42 8.66 5.34
N GLN A 171 -6.55 8.96 4.71
CA GLN A 171 -6.67 10.07 3.75
C GLN A 171 -6.61 11.44 4.44
N ASP A 172 -7.18 11.60 5.64
CA ASP A 172 -7.06 12.83 6.43
C ASP A 172 -5.58 13.17 6.75
N ALA A 173 -4.75 12.15 6.92
CA ALA A 173 -3.30 12.29 7.11
C ALA A 173 -2.53 12.53 5.80
N ASN A 174 -3.20 12.48 4.64
CA ASN A 174 -2.62 12.65 3.32
C ASN A 174 -3.30 13.77 2.50
N PRO A 175 -3.34 15.02 3.00
CA PRO A 175 -4.12 16.11 2.39
C PRO A 175 -3.63 16.57 1.01
N GLN A 176 -2.51 16.03 0.52
CA GLN A 176 -1.93 16.37 -0.78
C GLN A 176 -1.90 15.18 -1.75
N ALA A 177 -2.71 14.15 -1.49
CA ALA A 177 -2.80 13.01 -2.38
C ALA A 177 -3.34 13.39 -3.75
N SER A 178 -2.71 12.89 -4.80
CA SER A 178 -3.28 12.94 -6.13
C SER A 178 -4.58 12.12 -6.10
N SER A 179 -5.64 12.61 -6.73
CA SER A 179 -7.00 12.04 -6.58
C SER A 179 -7.22 10.72 -7.32
N ILE A 180 -6.16 9.91 -7.50
CA ILE A 180 -6.18 8.69 -8.30
C ILE A 180 -6.87 7.56 -7.53
N TRP A 181 -6.81 7.59 -6.20
CA TRP A 181 -7.60 6.70 -5.37
C TRP A 181 -9.09 6.93 -5.59
N PRO A 182 -9.86 5.89 -5.96
CA PRO A 182 -11.29 6.03 -6.14
C PRO A 182 -11.94 6.63 -4.90
N ARG A 183 -12.55 7.82 -5.06
CA ARG A 183 -13.47 8.39 -4.05
C ARG A 183 -14.63 7.44 -3.70
N ARG A 184 -14.79 6.34 -4.44
CA ARG A 184 -15.75 5.24 -4.22
C ARG A 184 -15.57 4.53 -2.87
N ILE A 185 -14.37 4.50 -2.27
CA ILE A 185 -14.22 3.95 -0.89
C ILE A 185 -14.87 4.85 0.16
N ILE A 186 -14.96 6.16 -0.12
CA ILE A 186 -15.52 7.16 0.80
C ILE A 186 -17.07 7.25 0.66
N GLY A 187 -17.65 6.54 -0.32
CA GLY A 187 -19.09 6.48 -0.53
C GLY A 187 -19.47 5.27 -1.36
N LEU A 188 -19.70 4.13 -0.69
CA LEU A 188 -20.36 2.97 -1.29
C LEU A 188 -21.84 3.32 -1.51
N ALA A 189 -22.11 3.99 -2.63
CA ALA A 189 -23.37 3.79 -3.34
C ALA A 189 -23.47 2.30 -3.74
N PRO A 190 -24.67 1.71 -3.76
CA PRO A 190 -24.86 0.31 -4.08
C PRO A 190 -24.21 -0.03 -5.42
N LEU A 191 -23.66 -1.24 -5.51
CA LEU A 191 -23.11 -1.80 -6.74
C LEU A 191 -24.18 -1.79 -7.83
N ASP A 192 -24.12 -0.81 -8.73
CA ASP A 192 -24.74 -0.98 -10.02
C ASP A 192 -23.91 -2.04 -10.74
N HIS A 193 -24.51 -3.23 -10.88
CA HIS A 193 -24.09 -4.24 -11.82
C HIS A 193 -24.17 -3.65 -13.24
N GLU A 194 -23.11 -3.00 -13.69
CA GLU A 194 -22.78 -2.88 -15.11
C GLU A 194 -21.62 -3.84 -15.36
N GLY A 195 -21.66 -4.79 -16.28
CA GLY A 195 -22.59 -5.15 -17.33
C GLY A 195 -21.93 -6.34 -18.04
N ASP A 196 -22.74 -7.18 -18.66
CA ASP A 196 -22.31 -8.35 -19.42
C ASP A 196 -21.12 -8.05 -20.35
N PHE A 197 -20.11 -8.91 -20.29
CA PHE A 197 -19.12 -9.03 -21.36
C PHE A 197 -19.74 -9.85 -22.49
N ASP A 198 -20.11 -9.17 -23.58
CA ASP A 198 -20.15 -9.73 -24.93
C ASP A 198 -18.82 -9.43 -25.65
#